data_AF-A0A957Z9K7-F1
#
_entry.id   AF-A0A957Z9K7-F1
#
_cell.length_a   1.000
_cell.length_b   1.000
_cell.length_c   1.000
_cell.angle_alpha   90.00
_cell.angle_beta   90.00
_cell.angle_gamma   90.00
#
_symmetry.space_group_name_H-M   'P 1'
#
loop_
_entity.id
_entity.type
_entity.pdbx_description
1 polymer ?
#
loop_
_entity_poly.entity_id
_entity_poly.type
_entity_poly.pdbx_seq_one_letter_code
_entity_poly.pdbx_strand_id
1 'polypeptide(L)'
;ELLAVAGAAYGVLDGRDADFQFNADLIPVLSDNVDFNDKPFDANFPYMATAQSGQEHFHQNPVKANQIVGSVMSLARDKSDDSEERQSGSNYFGSRDLELGTLKGKPQTVGVRFPNVKVPAGATIMAAHIEFTAEENDNGPANLQIYGEASDNASPFENKRHNISNRPKTTAFGDWANVGEFIKNKRHWSINFAPVVQEIVNRSGWQEGNAMAFIITGDGQRSAWSVDGKPGDAPMLYIEYEVNGSVQASAIELESVPTADVIARNTTSSTVLRGTDRGEEQLANDDDTEINEATGSTQEAVQIFVPVAKK
;
A
#
# COMPACT_ATOMS: atom_id res chain seq x y z
N GLU A 1 -19.63 -9.21 9.92
CA GLU A 1 -18.58 -8.20 9.77
C GLU A 1 -19.07 -6.96 9.03
N LEU A 2 -19.14 -5.81 9.70
CA LEU A 2 -19.53 -4.52 9.09
C LEU A 2 -18.36 -3.51 8.99
N LEU A 3 -17.11 -3.95 9.20
CA LEU A 3 -15.94 -3.08 9.13
C LEU A 3 -15.60 -2.64 7.69
N ALA A 4 -15.93 -3.45 6.68
CA ALA A 4 -15.87 -3.03 5.27
C ALA A 4 -16.94 -1.96 4.95
N VAL A 5 -18.07 -1.99 5.67
CA VAL A 5 -19.12 -0.97 5.55
C VAL A 5 -18.74 0.32 6.29
N ALA A 6 -17.91 0.27 7.35
CA ALA A 6 -17.47 1.46 8.07
C ALA A 6 -16.58 2.40 7.25
N GLY A 7 -15.76 1.87 6.33
CA GLY A 7 -14.93 2.69 5.42
C GLY A 7 -15.77 3.45 4.39
N ALA A 8 -16.79 2.81 3.83
CA ALA A 8 -17.76 3.44 2.93
C ALA A 8 -18.75 4.38 3.68
N ALA A 9 -19.04 4.10 4.95
CA ALA A 9 -19.97 4.89 5.76
C ALA A 9 -19.30 6.08 6.49
N TYR A 10 -17.99 6.30 6.40
CA TYR A 10 -17.33 7.38 7.14
C TYR A 10 -17.86 8.78 6.75
N GLY A 11 -18.20 9.00 5.48
CA GLY A 11 -18.88 10.25 5.05
C GLY A 11 -20.33 10.37 5.52
N VAL A 12 -21.00 9.24 5.79
CA VAL A 12 -22.39 9.17 6.29
C VAL A 12 -22.44 9.42 7.79
N LEU A 13 -21.46 8.93 8.54
CA LEU A 13 -21.42 9.02 10.00
C LEU A 13 -21.06 10.41 10.53
N ASP A 14 -20.41 11.26 9.74
CA ASP A 14 -20.14 12.67 10.08
C ASP A 14 -20.88 13.70 9.22
N GLY A 15 -21.85 13.24 8.42
CA GLY A 15 -22.77 14.09 7.67
C GLY A 15 -22.16 14.80 6.45
N ARG A 16 -20.95 14.42 6.02
CA ARG A 16 -20.31 14.98 4.82
C ARG A 16 -20.82 14.40 3.51
N ASP A 17 -21.50 13.27 3.55
CA ASP A 17 -22.14 12.64 2.40
C ASP A 17 -23.60 12.29 2.73
N ALA A 18 -24.49 13.28 2.57
CA ALA A 18 -25.93 13.12 2.79
C ALA A 18 -26.64 12.40 1.63
N ASP A 19 -25.96 12.26 0.48
CA ASP A 19 -26.52 11.69 -0.74
C ASP A 19 -26.15 10.21 -0.92
N PHE A 20 -25.41 9.64 0.04
CA PHE A 20 -25.02 8.23 0.01
C PHE A 20 -26.23 7.30 -0.04
N GLN A 21 -26.28 6.48 -1.09
CA GLN A 21 -27.23 5.39 -1.26
C GLN A 21 -26.44 4.09 -1.25
N PHE A 22 -26.62 3.27 -0.22
CA PHE A 22 -25.97 1.96 -0.17
C PHE A 22 -26.54 1.07 -1.28
N ASN A 23 -25.67 0.58 -2.18
CA ASN A 23 -26.10 -0.37 -3.19
C ASN A 23 -26.37 -1.74 -2.53
N ALA A 24 -27.64 -2.13 -2.45
CA ALA A 24 -28.07 -3.39 -1.85
C ALA A 24 -27.47 -4.63 -2.55
N ASP A 25 -27.04 -4.51 -3.80
CA ASP A 25 -26.37 -5.59 -4.55
C ASP A 25 -24.99 -5.96 -3.95
N LEU A 26 -24.44 -5.12 -3.06
CA LEU A 26 -23.17 -5.38 -2.37
C LEU A 26 -23.34 -6.24 -1.10
N ILE A 27 -24.57 -6.44 -0.61
CA ILE A 27 -24.84 -7.26 0.60
C ILE A 27 -24.27 -8.68 0.47
N PRO A 28 -24.48 -9.42 -0.65
CA PRO A 28 -23.97 -10.78 -0.80
C PRO A 28 -22.46 -10.85 -1.02
N VAL A 29 -21.83 -9.71 -1.36
CA VAL A 29 -20.38 -9.62 -1.63
C VAL A 29 -19.62 -9.22 -0.36
N LEU A 30 -20.26 -8.45 0.51
CA LEU A 30 -19.69 -7.94 1.76
C LEU A 30 -19.97 -8.84 2.97
N SER A 31 -20.77 -9.90 2.81
CA SER A 31 -21.00 -10.93 3.80
C SER A 31 -20.31 -12.21 3.35
N ASP A 32 -19.56 -12.85 4.25
CA ASP A 32 -18.97 -14.17 4.02
C ASP A 32 -19.89 -15.33 4.45
N ASN A 33 -21.09 -15.01 4.96
CA ASN A 33 -22.07 -15.93 5.57
C ASN A 33 -21.51 -16.77 6.75
N VAL A 34 -20.51 -16.27 7.48
CA VAL A 34 -19.92 -16.95 8.65
C VAL A 34 -20.27 -16.22 9.95
N ASP A 35 -21.53 -16.32 10.39
CA ASP A 35 -22.06 -15.61 11.58
C ASP A 35 -21.38 -15.97 12.92
N PHE A 36 -20.49 -16.98 12.98
CA PHE A 36 -19.85 -17.43 14.21
C PHE A 36 -18.73 -16.49 14.70
N ASN A 37 -18.04 -15.80 13.78
CA ASN A 37 -16.99 -14.85 14.12
C ASN A 37 -17.55 -13.43 14.36
N ASP A 38 -18.86 -13.25 14.16
CA ASP A 38 -19.56 -12.00 14.37
C ASP A 38 -19.68 -11.68 15.86
N LYS A 39 -19.17 -10.50 16.23
CA LYS A 39 -19.41 -9.96 17.57
C LYS A 39 -20.62 -9.04 17.54
N PRO A 40 -21.55 -9.16 18.51
CA PRO A 40 -22.66 -8.21 18.62
C PRO A 40 -22.12 -6.79 18.84
N PHE A 41 -22.78 -5.80 18.24
CA PHE A 41 -22.48 -4.38 18.48
C PHE A 41 -22.67 -4.06 19.96
N ASP A 42 -21.67 -3.41 20.57
CA ASP A 42 -21.79 -2.90 21.94
C ASP A 42 -22.69 -1.66 21.94
N ALA A 43 -23.61 -1.57 22.90
CA ALA A 43 -24.74 -0.65 22.84
C ALA A 43 -24.39 0.81 23.20
N ASN A 44 -23.14 1.10 23.58
CA ASN A 44 -22.71 2.41 24.08
C ASN A 44 -21.55 3.01 23.26
N PHE A 45 -21.78 4.17 22.66
CA PHE A 45 -20.78 4.98 21.93
C PHE A 45 -19.97 5.89 22.88
N PRO A 46 -18.68 6.20 22.60
CA PRO A 46 -17.86 5.72 21.48
C PRO A 46 -17.18 4.37 21.75
N TYR A 47 -17.33 3.44 20.80
CA TYR A 47 -16.57 2.20 20.74
C TYR A 47 -15.58 2.25 19.57
N MET A 48 -14.31 2.00 19.84
CA MET A 48 -13.28 1.72 18.83
C MET A 48 -13.07 0.21 18.79
N ALA A 49 -13.44 -0.43 17.69
CA ALA A 49 -13.09 -1.83 17.47
C ALA A 49 -11.56 -1.95 17.37
N THR A 50 -10.97 -2.83 18.19
CA THR A 50 -9.58 -3.23 17.98
C THR A 50 -9.55 -4.10 16.74
N ALA A 51 -8.82 -3.68 15.70
CA ALA A 51 -8.64 -4.48 14.49
C ALA A 51 -7.95 -5.79 14.88
N GLN A 52 -8.68 -6.91 14.83
CA GLN A 52 -8.06 -8.23 14.82
C GLN A 52 -7.76 -8.59 13.37
N SER A 53 -6.47 -8.76 13.05
CA SER A 53 -6.03 -9.41 11.81
C SER A 53 -6.35 -10.90 11.91
N GLY A 54 -7.61 -11.26 11.63
CA GLY A 54 -8.07 -12.63 11.55
C GLY A 54 -8.06 -13.10 10.10
N GLN A 55 -7.20 -14.10 9.83
CA GLN A 55 -7.10 -14.98 8.66
C GLN A 55 -7.32 -14.39 7.25
N GLU A 56 -6.29 -14.54 6.41
CA GLU A 56 -6.30 -14.18 5.00
C GLU A 56 -7.45 -14.86 4.24
N HIS A 57 -8.55 -14.13 4.05
CA HIS A 57 -9.57 -14.46 3.06
C HIS A 57 -9.18 -13.76 1.76
N PHE A 58 -8.86 -14.55 0.73
CA PHE A 58 -8.64 -14.04 -0.62
C PHE A 58 -9.96 -13.54 -1.20
N HIS A 59 -10.25 -12.25 -1.02
CA HIS A 59 -11.30 -11.58 -1.78
C HIS A 59 -10.74 -11.24 -3.17
N GLN A 60 -11.14 -12.00 -4.20
CA GLN A 60 -10.94 -11.55 -5.57
C GLN A 60 -11.95 -10.45 -5.86
N ASN A 61 -11.52 -9.19 -5.74
CA ASN A 61 -12.21 -8.11 -6.43
C ASN A 61 -12.32 -8.47 -7.91
N PRO A 62 -13.43 -8.15 -8.60
CA PRO A 62 -13.53 -8.30 -10.04
C PRO A 62 -12.62 -7.26 -10.70
N VAL A 63 -11.31 -7.52 -10.66
CA VAL A 63 -10.34 -6.86 -11.53
C VAL A 63 -10.71 -7.30 -12.93
N LYS A 64 -10.89 -6.36 -13.86
CA LYS A 64 -10.85 -6.69 -15.28
C LYS A 64 -9.57 -7.50 -15.49
N ALA A 65 -9.67 -8.67 -16.13
CA ALA A 65 -8.70 -9.75 -16.10
C ALA A 65 -7.29 -9.44 -16.69
N ASN A 66 -6.88 -8.18 -16.75
CA ASN A 66 -5.60 -7.68 -17.29
C ASN A 66 -5.12 -6.37 -16.62
N GLN A 67 -5.74 -5.95 -15.51
CA GLN A 67 -5.44 -4.70 -14.81
C GLN A 67 -4.75 -5.01 -13.47
N ILE A 68 -3.46 -4.68 -13.36
CA ILE A 68 -2.75 -4.75 -12.07
C ILE A 68 -2.79 -3.35 -11.46
N VAL A 69 -3.48 -3.22 -10.32
CA VAL A 69 -3.46 -1.99 -9.52
C VAL A 69 -2.31 -2.07 -8.53
N GLY A 70 -1.43 -1.09 -8.55
CA GLY A 70 -0.31 -0.92 -7.63
C GLY A 70 -0.39 0.39 -6.89
N SER A 71 0.31 0.48 -5.76
CA SER A 71 0.57 1.75 -5.09
C SER A 71 2.02 1.85 -4.66
N VAL A 72 2.55 3.07 -4.63
CA VAL A 72 3.88 3.37 -4.14
C VAL A 72 3.84 4.52 -3.16
N MET A 73 4.67 4.42 -2.14
CA MET A 73 5.01 5.51 -1.23
C MET A 73 6.48 5.82 -1.36
N SER A 74 6.82 7.10 -1.51
CA SER A 74 8.20 7.56 -1.48
C SER A 74 8.33 8.76 -0.55
N LEU A 75 9.38 8.77 0.26
CA LEU A 75 9.67 9.83 1.22
C LEU A 75 10.76 10.72 0.67
N ALA A 76 10.69 12.02 0.94
CA ALA A 76 11.88 12.87 0.93
C ALA A 76 12.81 12.38 2.04
N ARG A 77 14.10 12.14 1.75
CA ARG A 77 15.01 11.46 2.70
C ARG A 77 16.27 12.24 3.01
N ASP A 78 16.74 13.01 2.06
CA ASP A 78 17.97 13.79 2.20
C ASP A 78 17.67 15.29 2.25
N LYS A 79 18.58 16.08 2.82
CA LYS A 79 18.51 17.55 2.82
C LYS A 79 18.40 18.21 1.44
N SER A 80 18.70 17.44 0.39
CA SER A 80 18.61 17.85 -1.01
C SER A 80 17.32 17.36 -1.67
N ASP A 81 16.44 16.72 -0.91
CA ASP A 81 15.12 16.30 -1.36
C ASP A 81 14.04 17.32 -1.04
N ASP A 82 14.33 18.35 -0.26
CA ASP A 82 13.48 19.51 -0.17
C ASP A 82 14.30 20.80 -0.09
N SER A 83 13.66 21.90 -0.48
CA SER A 83 14.25 23.23 -0.42
C SER A 83 13.17 24.26 -0.61
N GLU A 84 13.43 25.48 -0.16
CA GLU A 84 12.57 26.62 -0.40
C GLU A 84 13.34 27.70 -1.15
N GLU A 85 12.64 28.48 -1.94
CA GLU A 85 13.22 29.55 -2.74
C GLU A 85 12.35 30.80 -2.67
N ARG A 86 12.95 31.90 -2.21
CA ARG A 86 12.29 33.21 -2.23
C ARG A 86 12.13 33.70 -3.65
N GLN A 87 11.17 34.61 -3.86
CA GLN A 87 11.01 35.34 -5.12
C GLN A 87 12.31 35.96 -5.70
N SER A 88 13.26 36.33 -4.84
CA SER A 88 14.59 36.83 -5.27
C SER A 88 15.54 35.75 -5.87
N GLY A 89 15.11 34.50 -5.91
CA GLY A 89 15.90 33.32 -6.27
C GLY A 89 16.82 32.79 -5.18
N SER A 90 16.83 33.38 -3.98
CA SER A 90 17.65 32.87 -2.88
C SER A 90 17.03 31.61 -2.30
N ASN A 91 17.80 30.52 -2.25
CA ASN A 91 17.34 29.27 -1.65
C ASN A 91 17.60 29.24 -0.14
N TYR A 92 16.68 28.61 0.57
CA TYR A 92 16.83 28.11 1.93
C TYR A 92 17.07 26.61 1.85
N PHE A 93 18.31 26.27 1.57
CA PHE A 93 18.76 24.88 1.54
C PHE A 93 18.98 24.39 2.98
N GLY A 94 18.30 23.32 3.39
CA GLY A 94 18.35 22.81 4.76
C GLY A 94 17.51 23.62 5.76
N SER A 95 16.39 24.19 5.33
CA SER A 95 15.40 24.82 6.22
C SER A 95 14.80 23.79 7.17
N ARG A 96 14.28 24.22 8.34
CA ARG A 96 13.63 23.30 9.30
C ARG A 96 12.16 23.04 8.94
N ASP A 97 11.62 23.87 8.07
CA ASP A 97 10.24 23.91 7.66
C ASP A 97 10.15 24.18 6.15
N LEU A 98 8.97 23.93 5.60
CA LEU A 98 8.58 24.20 4.23
C LEU A 98 7.34 25.10 4.27
N GLU A 99 7.49 26.31 3.78
CA GLU A 99 6.53 27.41 3.81
C GLU A 99 5.75 27.40 2.49
N LEU A 100 4.74 26.54 2.42
CA LEU A 100 3.94 26.36 1.22
C LEU A 100 3.14 27.65 0.94
N GLY A 101 3.38 28.25 -0.22
CA GLY A 101 2.73 29.47 -0.69
C GLY A 101 3.54 30.73 -0.38
N THR A 102 3.51 31.18 0.88
CA THR A 102 4.20 32.40 1.31
C THR A 102 4.82 32.25 2.70
N LEU A 103 5.89 33.00 2.95
CA LEU A 103 6.43 33.25 4.28
C LEU A 103 6.15 34.70 4.66
N LYS A 104 5.30 34.92 5.67
CA LYS A 104 4.92 36.26 6.13
C LYS A 104 4.44 37.16 4.98
N GLY A 105 3.62 36.60 4.09
CA GLY A 105 3.05 37.27 2.93
C GLY A 105 4.01 37.50 1.75
N LYS A 106 5.24 36.98 1.81
CA LYS A 106 6.18 37.01 0.68
C LYS A 106 6.15 35.66 -0.05
N PRO A 107 6.00 35.64 -1.40
CA PRO A 107 5.96 34.40 -2.15
C PRO A 107 7.18 33.50 -1.89
N GLN A 108 6.89 32.23 -1.64
CA GLN A 108 7.86 31.14 -1.55
C GLN A 108 7.57 30.12 -2.64
N THR A 109 8.63 29.61 -3.25
CA THR A 109 8.57 28.44 -4.12
C THR A 109 9.19 27.28 -3.36
N VAL A 110 8.39 26.27 -3.05
CA VAL A 110 8.85 25.07 -2.34
C VAL A 110 9.10 23.96 -3.35
N GLY A 111 10.22 23.27 -3.21
CA GLY A 111 10.58 22.09 -3.96
C GLY A 111 10.60 20.89 -3.03
N VAL A 112 9.93 19.80 -3.42
CA VAL A 112 10.03 18.49 -2.75
C VAL A 112 10.32 17.42 -3.80
N ARG A 113 11.26 16.54 -3.50
CA ARG A 113 11.79 15.50 -4.39
C ARG A 113 11.70 14.16 -3.68
N PHE A 114 11.31 13.17 -4.45
CA PHE A 114 11.09 11.81 -3.99
C PHE A 114 11.99 10.89 -4.84
N PRO A 115 13.06 10.33 -4.27
CA PRO A 115 13.89 9.36 -4.96
C PRO A 115 13.18 8.00 -5.08
N ASN A 116 13.70 7.12 -5.94
CA ASN A 116 13.30 5.71 -6.02
C ASN A 116 11.79 5.50 -6.22
N VAL A 117 11.14 6.29 -7.08
CA VAL A 117 9.70 6.18 -7.33
C VAL A 117 9.42 4.97 -8.21
N LYS A 118 8.88 3.91 -7.60
CA LYS A 118 8.60 2.62 -8.25
C LYS A 118 7.29 2.61 -9.03
N VAL A 119 7.16 3.54 -9.99
CA VAL A 119 6.06 3.56 -10.95
C VAL A 119 6.61 3.20 -12.33
N PRO A 120 6.11 2.12 -12.98
CA PRO A 120 6.51 1.76 -14.33
C PRO A 120 6.23 2.86 -15.35
N ALA A 121 7.05 2.93 -16.40
CA ALA A 121 6.82 3.85 -17.51
C ALA A 121 5.51 3.54 -18.23
N GLY A 122 4.75 4.59 -18.55
CA GLY A 122 3.45 4.48 -19.21
C GLY A 122 2.33 3.88 -18.35
N ALA A 123 2.54 3.70 -17.04
CA ALA A 123 1.45 3.33 -16.13
C ALA A 123 0.34 4.40 -16.13
N THR A 124 -0.91 3.97 -15.98
CA THR A 124 -2.04 4.88 -15.84
C THR A 124 -2.14 5.31 -14.38
N ILE A 125 -2.00 6.60 -14.09
CA ILE A 125 -2.06 7.12 -12.72
C ILE A 125 -3.52 7.33 -12.31
N MET A 126 -3.93 6.67 -11.24
CA MET A 126 -5.30 6.76 -10.68
C MET A 126 -5.40 7.89 -9.67
N ALA A 127 -4.42 7.97 -8.77
CA ALA A 127 -4.34 9.01 -7.76
C ALA A 127 -2.89 9.36 -7.47
N ALA A 128 -2.63 10.63 -7.16
CA ALA A 128 -1.35 11.08 -6.63
C ALA A 128 -1.56 12.17 -5.59
N HIS A 129 -0.94 12.00 -4.42
CA HIS A 129 -1.03 12.92 -3.29
C HIS A 129 0.33 13.11 -2.64
N ILE A 130 0.53 14.25 -1.98
CA ILE A 130 1.64 14.46 -1.04
C ILE A 130 1.03 14.61 0.35
N GLU A 131 1.51 13.83 1.30
CA GLU A 131 1.26 14.02 2.73
C GLU A 131 2.31 14.98 3.29
N PHE A 132 1.84 16.01 3.98
CA PHE A 132 2.66 16.93 4.76
C PHE A 132 2.31 16.79 6.23
N THR A 133 3.32 16.87 7.11
CA THR A 133 3.06 17.04 8.54
C THR A 133 3.26 18.51 8.90
N ALA A 134 2.26 19.13 9.49
CA ALA A 134 2.31 20.56 9.84
C ALA A 134 3.37 20.85 10.92
N GLU A 135 4.22 21.84 10.67
CA GLU A 135 5.21 22.34 11.64
C GLU A 135 4.54 23.23 12.69
N GLU A 136 3.59 24.07 12.27
CA GLU A 136 2.84 25.00 13.13
C GLU A 136 1.34 25.00 12.79
N ASN A 137 0.58 25.85 13.49
CA ASN A 137 -0.84 26.04 13.20
C ASN A 137 -1.00 27.16 12.17
N ASP A 138 -1.58 26.86 11.02
CA ASP A 138 -1.89 27.84 9.98
C ASP A 138 -3.35 27.74 9.57
N ASN A 139 -4.12 28.80 9.82
CA ASN A 139 -5.57 28.84 9.56
C ASN A 139 -6.01 29.96 8.60
N GLY A 140 -5.06 30.76 8.10
CA GLY A 140 -5.36 31.79 7.10
C GLY A 140 -5.80 31.16 5.76
N PRO A 141 -6.50 31.91 4.89
CA PRO A 141 -6.81 31.44 3.55
C PRO A 141 -5.53 31.13 2.77
N ALA A 142 -5.53 30.05 2.01
CA ALA A 142 -4.41 29.64 1.18
C ALA A 142 -4.90 28.92 -0.08
N ASN A 143 -4.22 29.17 -1.20
CA ASN A 143 -4.42 28.49 -2.47
C ASN A 143 -3.05 28.11 -3.01
N LEU A 144 -2.84 26.82 -3.26
CA LEU A 144 -1.57 26.26 -3.68
C LEU A 144 -1.71 25.60 -5.04
N GLN A 145 -0.63 25.59 -5.80
CA GLN A 145 -0.50 24.91 -7.08
C GLN A 145 0.65 23.93 -7.00
N ILE A 146 0.42 22.68 -7.41
CA ILE A 146 1.41 21.61 -7.40
C ILE A 146 1.79 21.28 -8.84
N TYR A 147 3.00 21.66 -9.23
CA TYR A 147 3.60 21.26 -10.51
C TYR A 147 4.57 20.10 -10.30
N GLY A 148 4.78 19.31 -11.34
CA GLY A 148 5.90 18.38 -11.41
C GLY A 148 7.09 19.04 -12.10
N GLU A 149 8.31 18.60 -11.80
CA GLU A 149 9.45 18.86 -12.66
C GLU A 149 9.37 17.98 -13.91
N ALA A 150 9.27 18.59 -15.09
CA ALA A 150 9.23 17.93 -16.38
C ALA A 150 10.63 17.42 -16.80
N SER A 151 11.15 16.45 -16.04
CA SER A 151 12.41 15.75 -16.30
C SER A 151 12.23 14.24 -16.14
N ASP A 152 13.14 13.46 -16.71
CA ASP A 152 13.06 12.00 -16.67
C ASP A 152 13.51 11.44 -15.31
N ASN A 153 14.49 12.10 -14.68
CA ASN A 153 14.99 11.79 -13.35
C ASN A 153 15.41 13.10 -12.67
N ALA A 154 14.60 13.56 -11.72
CA ALA A 154 14.83 14.84 -11.06
C ALA A 154 16.16 14.83 -10.29
N SER A 155 17.02 15.80 -10.58
CA SER A 155 18.26 15.99 -9.83
C SER A 155 17.97 16.50 -8.41
N PRO A 156 18.80 16.15 -7.41
CA PRO A 156 18.68 16.73 -6.07
C PRO A 156 18.70 18.26 -6.10
N PHE A 157 18.05 18.90 -5.14
CA PHE A 157 18.15 20.34 -4.96
C PHE A 157 19.57 20.73 -4.55
N GLU A 158 19.97 21.92 -4.98
CA GLU A 158 21.29 22.50 -4.67
C GLU A 158 21.11 23.86 -4.02
N ASN A 159 22.09 24.25 -3.21
CA ASN A 159 22.18 25.62 -2.70
C ASN A 159 22.67 26.58 -3.80
N LYS A 160 21.82 26.84 -4.78
CA LYS A 160 22.11 27.65 -5.98
C LYS A 160 20.91 28.55 -6.28
N ARG A 161 21.15 29.81 -6.60
CA ARG A 161 20.06 30.72 -6.95
C ARG A 161 19.17 30.17 -8.07
N HIS A 162 17.85 30.28 -7.90
CA HIS A 162 16.85 29.82 -8.86
C HIS A 162 16.90 28.30 -9.10
N ASN A 163 17.32 27.49 -8.12
CA ASN A 163 17.42 26.04 -8.29
C ASN A 163 16.04 25.38 -8.42
N ILE A 164 14.99 26.00 -7.88
CA ILE A 164 13.62 25.49 -7.94
C ILE A 164 12.88 26.21 -9.06
N SER A 165 12.93 27.55 -9.12
CA SER A 165 12.13 28.31 -10.09
C SER A 165 12.52 28.06 -11.55
N ASN A 166 13.77 27.68 -11.84
CA ASN A 166 14.24 27.39 -13.19
C ASN A 166 14.01 25.95 -13.64
N ARG A 167 13.52 25.06 -12.76
CA ARG A 167 13.19 23.69 -13.15
C ARG A 167 12.03 23.71 -14.14
N PRO A 168 12.11 22.95 -15.24
CA PRO A 168 11.01 22.88 -16.20
C PRO A 168 9.79 22.29 -15.50
N LYS A 169 8.61 22.89 -15.68
CA LYS A 169 7.37 22.42 -15.08
C LYS A 169 6.59 21.54 -16.04
N THR A 170 5.82 20.60 -15.50
CA THR A 170 4.69 19.97 -16.21
C THR A 170 3.72 21.03 -16.71
N THR A 171 2.98 20.71 -17.77
CA THR A 171 1.89 21.58 -18.26
C THR A 171 0.69 21.48 -17.33
N ALA A 172 0.35 20.25 -16.92
CA ALA A 172 -0.61 19.99 -15.86
C ALA A 172 -0.09 20.49 -14.52
N PHE A 173 -1.03 20.89 -13.66
CA PHE A 173 -0.79 21.19 -12.25
C PHE A 173 -2.01 20.76 -11.44
N GLY A 174 -1.78 20.42 -10.17
CA GLY A 174 -2.84 20.27 -9.19
C GLY A 174 -3.25 21.63 -8.64
N ASP A 175 -4.53 21.98 -8.77
CA ASP A 175 -5.10 23.21 -8.22
C ASP A 175 -5.66 22.95 -6.82
N TRP A 176 -4.86 23.23 -5.80
CA TRP A 176 -5.23 23.05 -4.40
C TRP A 176 -5.82 24.35 -3.84
N ALA A 177 -7.03 24.64 -4.29
CA ALA A 177 -7.80 25.80 -3.84
C ALA A 177 -8.39 25.59 -2.44
N ASN A 178 -8.61 26.69 -1.71
CA ASN A 178 -9.22 26.70 -0.37
C ASN A 178 -8.59 25.68 0.58
N VAL A 179 -7.26 25.67 0.67
CA VAL A 179 -6.53 24.73 1.52
C VAL A 179 -7.02 24.88 2.97
N GLY A 180 -7.46 23.78 3.56
CA GLY A 180 -7.90 23.75 4.96
C GLY A 180 -6.79 24.14 5.93
N GLU A 181 -7.13 24.35 7.19
CA GLU A 181 -6.13 24.67 8.21
C GLU A 181 -5.09 23.55 8.38
N PHE A 182 -3.83 23.93 8.61
CA PHE A 182 -2.81 23.02 9.11
C PHE A 182 -2.80 23.10 10.63
N ILE A 183 -2.91 21.93 11.27
CA ILE A 183 -2.88 21.81 12.73
C ILE A 183 -1.54 21.19 13.09
N LYS A 184 -0.75 21.87 13.92
CA LYS A 184 0.59 21.47 14.32
C LYS A 184 0.68 19.97 14.67
N ASN A 185 1.67 19.28 14.11
CA ASN A 185 1.92 17.84 14.25
C ASN A 185 0.80 16.93 13.71
N LYS A 186 -0.15 17.45 12.92
CA LYS A 186 -1.11 16.63 12.17
C LYS A 186 -0.65 16.47 10.73
N ARG A 187 -1.07 15.36 10.14
CA ARG A 187 -0.82 15.02 8.74
C ARG A 187 -1.95 15.53 7.88
N HIS A 188 -1.59 16.13 6.75
CA HIS A 188 -2.49 16.78 5.81
C HIS A 188 -2.15 16.30 4.41
N TRP A 189 -3.15 15.80 3.70
CA TRP A 189 -3.01 15.35 2.32
C TRP A 189 -3.30 16.50 1.36
N SER A 190 -2.51 16.60 0.30
CA SER A 190 -2.85 17.43 -0.85
C SER A 190 -4.10 16.92 -1.57
N ILE A 191 -4.64 17.73 -2.48
CA ILE A 191 -5.57 17.24 -3.51
C ILE A 191 -4.90 16.20 -4.42
N ASN A 192 -5.73 15.48 -5.18
CA ASN A 192 -5.25 14.54 -6.20
C ASN A 192 -4.69 15.32 -7.39
N PHE A 193 -3.42 15.09 -7.72
CA PHE A 193 -2.74 15.71 -8.87
C PHE A 193 -2.25 14.67 -9.89
N ALA A 194 -2.94 13.52 -10.01
CA ALA A 194 -2.62 12.44 -10.96
C ALA A 194 -2.19 12.90 -12.37
N PRO A 195 -2.82 13.91 -13.01
CA PRO A 195 -2.38 14.40 -14.32
C PRO A 195 -0.92 14.88 -14.37
N VAL A 196 -0.41 15.45 -13.27
CA VAL A 196 0.99 15.90 -13.15
C VAL A 196 1.94 14.70 -13.19
N VAL A 197 1.65 13.67 -12.39
CA VAL A 197 2.45 12.44 -12.36
C VAL A 197 2.35 11.71 -13.69
N GLN A 198 1.17 11.71 -14.32
CA GLN A 198 0.94 11.10 -15.63
C GLN A 198 1.85 11.70 -16.69
N GLU A 199 2.02 13.03 -16.72
CA GLU A 199 2.96 13.68 -17.64
C GLU A 199 4.39 13.18 -17.44
N ILE A 200 4.84 13.00 -16.19
CA ILE A 200 6.20 12.55 -15.88
C ILE A 200 6.41 11.10 -16.30
N VAL A 201 5.51 10.18 -15.94
CA VAL A 201 5.66 8.74 -16.26
C VAL A 201 5.47 8.43 -17.76
N ASN A 202 4.88 9.37 -18.51
CA ASN A 202 4.75 9.29 -19.97
C ASN A 202 5.99 9.79 -20.72
N ARG A 203 6.98 10.37 -20.03
CA ARG A 203 8.21 10.82 -20.69
C ARG A 203 9.01 9.61 -21.16
N SER A 204 9.58 9.71 -22.36
CA SER A 204 10.29 8.58 -22.99
C SER A 204 11.52 8.10 -22.21
N GLY A 205 12.12 8.96 -21.38
CA GLY A 205 13.26 8.60 -20.53
C GLY A 205 12.88 8.23 -19.10
N TRP A 206 11.58 8.28 -18.74
CA TRP A 206 11.14 7.83 -17.43
C TRP A 206 11.43 6.34 -17.26
N GLN A 207 12.00 5.98 -16.12
CA GLN A 207 12.28 4.61 -15.71
C GLN A 207 11.81 4.42 -14.28
N GLU A 208 11.32 3.22 -13.97
CA GLU A 208 10.99 2.85 -12.60
C GLU A 208 12.21 3.06 -11.69
N GLY A 209 12.01 3.72 -10.55
CA GLY A 209 13.09 4.07 -9.62
C GLY A 209 13.74 5.44 -9.88
N ASN A 210 13.40 6.12 -10.98
CA ASN A 210 13.77 7.53 -11.14
C ASN A 210 13.13 8.40 -10.05
N ALA A 211 13.73 9.57 -9.81
CA ALA A 211 13.19 10.53 -8.88
C ALA A 211 12.17 11.46 -9.55
N MET A 212 11.10 11.78 -8.82
CA MET A 212 10.19 12.86 -9.16
C MET A 212 10.44 14.05 -8.26
N ALA A 213 10.35 15.26 -8.79
CA ALA A 213 10.29 16.47 -7.99
C ALA A 213 9.01 17.24 -8.28
N PHE A 214 8.51 17.92 -7.27
CA PHE A 214 7.32 18.74 -7.33
C PHE A 214 7.66 20.15 -6.85
N ILE A 215 7.01 21.13 -7.49
CA ILE A 215 7.22 22.55 -7.25
C ILE A 215 5.88 23.12 -6.81
N ILE A 216 5.86 23.65 -5.59
CA ILE A 216 4.67 24.16 -4.94
C ILE A 216 4.80 25.68 -4.82
N THR A 217 3.80 26.37 -5.35
CA THR A 217 3.69 27.83 -5.32
C THR A 217 2.26 28.22 -4.95
N GLY A 218 2.04 29.43 -4.48
CA GLY A 218 0.68 29.88 -4.20
C GLY A 218 0.61 31.12 -3.34
N ASP A 219 -0.55 31.31 -2.73
CA ASP A 219 -0.82 32.32 -1.72
C ASP A 219 -1.22 31.69 -0.38
N GLY A 220 -1.25 32.52 0.66
CA GLY A 220 -1.40 32.04 2.03
C GLY A 220 -0.14 31.34 2.53
N GLN A 221 -0.21 30.75 3.72
CA GLN A 221 0.91 30.05 4.34
C GLN A 221 0.41 28.72 4.89
N ARG A 222 1.13 27.64 4.58
CA ARG A 222 1.04 26.35 5.29
C ARG A 222 2.47 25.89 5.56
N SER A 223 2.85 25.82 6.82
CA SER A 223 4.18 25.40 7.25
C SER A 223 4.19 23.90 7.52
N ALA A 224 5.02 23.16 6.80
CA ALA A 224 5.23 21.72 6.98
C ALA A 224 6.64 21.41 7.47
N TRP A 225 6.85 20.28 8.14
CA TRP A 225 8.19 19.81 8.44
C TRP A 225 8.97 19.49 7.17
N SER A 226 10.23 19.94 7.11
CA SER A 226 11.21 19.48 6.14
C SER A 226 11.93 18.22 6.63
N VAL A 227 12.72 17.60 5.73
CA VAL A 227 13.66 16.53 6.08
C VAL A 227 14.62 16.99 7.18
N ASP A 228 15.24 18.16 7.06
CA ASP A 228 16.22 18.65 8.05
C ASP A 228 15.58 19.03 9.39
N GLY A 229 14.31 19.44 9.39
CA GLY A 229 13.58 19.79 10.61
C GLY A 229 13.18 18.55 11.40
N LYS A 230 12.50 17.61 10.74
CA LYS A 230 12.02 16.37 11.36
C LYS A 230 11.92 15.24 10.32
N PRO A 231 12.99 14.45 10.13
CA PRO A 231 13.04 13.43 9.07
C PRO A 231 11.89 12.41 9.08
N GLY A 232 11.34 12.08 10.25
CA GLY A 232 10.22 11.14 10.38
C GLY A 232 8.85 11.72 9.97
N ASP A 233 8.76 13.03 9.83
CA ASP A 233 7.54 13.79 9.50
C ASP A 233 7.70 14.56 8.16
N ALA A 234 8.78 14.30 7.43
CA ALA A 234 9.09 14.89 6.14
C ALA A 234 8.04 14.53 5.08
N PRO A 235 7.94 15.29 3.97
CA PRO A 235 6.95 15.04 2.94
C PRO A 235 6.99 13.61 2.39
N MET A 236 5.81 13.09 2.03
CA MET A 236 5.65 11.76 1.46
C MET A 236 4.75 11.77 0.24
N LEU A 237 5.25 11.26 -0.87
CA LEU A 237 4.48 11.02 -2.09
C LEU A 237 3.74 9.68 -1.98
N TYR A 238 2.46 9.69 -2.31
CA TYR A 238 1.63 8.52 -2.52
C TYR A 238 1.10 8.52 -3.94
N ILE A 239 1.25 7.40 -4.66
CA ILE A 239 0.72 7.23 -6.01
C ILE A 239 0.01 5.88 -6.10
N GLU A 240 -1.21 5.90 -6.63
CA GLU A 240 -1.94 4.72 -7.11
C GLU A 240 -1.87 4.68 -8.64
N TYR A 241 -1.57 3.51 -9.20
CA TYR A 241 -1.45 3.34 -10.63
C TYR A 241 -1.97 1.99 -11.10
N GLU A 242 -2.30 1.92 -12.37
CA GLU A 242 -2.63 0.71 -13.09
C GLU A 242 -1.55 0.43 -14.15
N VAL A 243 -1.19 -0.84 -14.28
CA VAL A 243 -0.51 -1.33 -15.48
C VAL A 243 -1.39 -2.36 -16.18
N ASN A 244 -1.45 -2.22 -17.51
CA ASN A 244 -2.02 -3.25 -18.37
C ASN A 244 -1.03 -4.43 -18.41
N GLY A 245 -1.19 -5.37 -17.49
CA GLY A 245 -0.45 -6.62 -17.52
C GLY A 245 -1.21 -7.60 -18.41
N SER A 246 -0.57 -8.17 -19.43
CA SER A 246 -1.05 -9.45 -19.95
C SER A 246 -0.81 -10.47 -18.83
N VAL A 247 -1.87 -11.04 -18.28
CA VAL A 247 -1.71 -12.30 -17.54
C VAL A 247 -1.32 -13.31 -18.61
N GLN A 248 -0.01 -13.48 -18.83
CA GLN A 248 0.48 -14.76 -19.32
C GLN A 248 0.06 -15.71 -18.20
N ALA A 249 -1.09 -16.36 -18.36
CA ALA A 249 -1.34 -17.59 -17.68
C ALA A 249 -0.14 -18.47 -18.05
N SER A 250 0.89 -18.51 -17.20
CA SER A 250 1.66 -19.72 -17.07
C SER A 250 0.59 -20.75 -16.81
N ALA A 251 0.25 -21.51 -17.85
CA ALA A 251 -0.56 -22.69 -17.68
C ALA A 251 0.16 -23.45 -16.57
N ILE A 252 -0.43 -23.46 -15.38
CA ILE A 252 -0.17 -24.53 -14.45
C ILE A 252 -0.65 -25.72 -15.27
N GLU A 253 0.30 -26.40 -15.89
CA GLU A 253 0.06 -27.72 -16.45
C GLU A 253 -0.41 -28.51 -15.22
N LEU A 254 -1.73 -28.64 -15.09
CA LEU A 254 -2.33 -29.60 -14.19
C LEU A 254 -1.76 -30.92 -14.68
N GLU A 255 -0.69 -31.39 -14.03
CA GLU A 255 -0.34 -32.80 -14.11
C GLU A 255 -1.64 -33.53 -13.82
N SER A 256 -2.11 -34.26 -14.83
CA SER A 256 -3.38 -34.96 -14.77
C SER A 256 -3.33 -35.85 -13.54
N VAL A 257 -4.23 -35.58 -12.59
CA VAL A 257 -4.42 -36.45 -11.43
C VAL A 257 -4.61 -37.86 -11.99
N PRO A 258 -3.73 -38.83 -11.67
CA PRO A 258 -3.91 -40.17 -12.18
C PRO A 258 -5.26 -40.66 -11.68
N THR A 259 -6.13 -41.03 -12.61
CA THR A 259 -7.40 -41.65 -12.28
C THR A 259 -7.14 -42.89 -11.43
N ALA A 260 -8.10 -43.24 -10.58
CA ALA A 260 -8.03 -44.28 -9.55
C ALA A 260 -7.66 -45.71 -10.04
N ASP A 261 -7.35 -45.88 -11.31
CA ASP A 261 -6.97 -47.15 -11.94
C ASP A 261 -5.46 -47.47 -11.83
N VAL A 262 -4.63 -46.51 -11.39
CA VAL A 262 -3.16 -46.70 -11.26
C VAL A 262 -2.76 -47.30 -9.90
N ILE A 263 -3.60 -47.21 -8.86
CA ILE A 263 -3.27 -47.72 -7.51
C ILE A 263 -3.36 -49.27 -7.43
N ALA A 264 -4.06 -49.93 -8.36
CA ALA A 264 -4.26 -51.39 -8.30
C ALA A 264 -3.12 -52.24 -8.92
N ARG A 265 -2.08 -51.63 -9.52
CA ARG A 265 -1.06 -52.39 -10.29
C ARG A 265 0.31 -52.51 -9.63
N ASN A 266 0.54 -51.94 -8.45
CA ASN A 266 1.87 -51.96 -7.83
C ASN A 266 2.06 -52.94 -6.65
N THR A 267 1.16 -53.93 -6.50
CA THR A 267 1.30 -54.98 -5.46
C THR A 267 1.89 -56.30 -5.96
N THR A 268 2.42 -56.39 -7.19
CA THR A 268 3.07 -57.63 -7.67
C THR A 268 4.30 -57.38 -8.54
N SER A 269 5.46 -57.11 -7.90
CA SER A 269 6.72 -57.67 -8.38
C SER A 269 7.83 -57.54 -7.33
N SER A 270 8.10 -58.67 -6.68
CA SER A 270 9.35 -58.92 -5.99
C SER A 270 10.49 -58.88 -7.01
N THR A 271 11.58 -58.16 -6.72
CA THR A 271 12.89 -58.57 -7.23
C THR A 271 13.97 -58.35 -6.17
N VAL A 272 14.65 -59.46 -5.94
CA VAL A 272 15.69 -59.76 -4.96
C VAL A 272 16.92 -58.87 -5.14
N LEU A 273 17.39 -58.24 -4.06
CA LEU A 273 18.79 -57.82 -3.94
C LEU A 273 19.45 -58.65 -2.82
N ARG A 274 20.21 -59.67 -3.22
CA ARG A 274 21.22 -60.34 -2.39
C ARG A 274 22.58 -59.73 -2.71
N GLY A 275 23.34 -59.35 -1.67
CA GLY A 275 24.79 -59.11 -1.78
C GLY A 275 25.43 -58.40 -0.59
N THR A 276 25.66 -59.16 0.50
CA THR A 276 26.81 -59.11 1.46
C THR A 276 27.23 -57.77 2.09
N ASP A 277 27.08 -57.61 3.42
CA ASP A 277 28.13 -57.92 4.41
C ASP A 277 27.60 -57.87 5.88
N ARG A 278 28.39 -58.45 6.79
CA ARG A 278 28.11 -59.04 8.13
C ARG A 278 27.75 -58.13 9.33
N GLY A 279 27.10 -58.77 10.32
CA GLY A 279 27.12 -58.49 11.79
C GLY A 279 25.73 -58.23 12.39
N GLU A 280 25.02 -59.23 12.96
CA GLU A 280 24.87 -59.51 14.43
C GLU A 280 24.38 -58.27 15.24
N GLU A 281 23.28 -58.22 15.99
CA GLU A 281 22.55 -59.11 16.93
C GLU A 281 21.02 -58.78 16.83
N GLN A 282 20.08 -59.73 16.78
CA GLN A 282 19.47 -60.56 17.84
C GLN A 282 18.45 -59.84 18.76
N LEU A 283 17.34 -60.58 19.02
CA LEU A 283 16.23 -60.38 19.98
C LEU A 283 14.95 -59.75 19.36
N ALA A 284 14.00 -60.52 18.80
CA ALA A 284 13.11 -61.56 19.36
C ALA A 284 11.85 -61.04 20.07
N ASN A 285 10.77 -61.80 19.84
CA ASN A 285 9.44 -61.85 20.46
C ASN A 285 8.36 -61.04 19.74
N ASP A 286 7.50 -61.71 18.98
CA ASP A 286 6.31 -62.48 19.43
C ASP A 286 5.25 -61.53 19.99
N ASP A 287 4.13 -61.35 19.30
CA ASP A 287 2.97 -62.21 19.55
C ASP A 287 1.84 -61.87 18.57
N ASP A 288 1.12 -62.90 18.19
CA ASP A 288 0.00 -62.95 17.27
C ASP A 288 -1.24 -62.23 17.82
N THR A 289 -2.12 -61.75 16.94
CA THR A 289 -3.49 -62.30 16.77
C THR A 289 -4.43 -61.38 15.97
N GLU A 290 -4.78 -61.90 14.79
CA GLU A 290 -6.10 -62.03 14.17
C GLU A 290 -7.25 -61.00 14.41
N ILE A 291 -7.60 -60.34 13.30
CA ILE A 291 -8.93 -60.18 12.67
C ILE A 291 -10.22 -60.27 13.52
N ASN A 292 -11.03 -59.21 13.44
CA ASN A 292 -12.45 -59.33 13.13
C ASN A 292 -13.01 -58.02 12.55
N GLU A 293 -13.52 -58.09 11.32
CA GLU A 293 -14.36 -57.07 10.71
C GLU A 293 -15.75 -57.06 11.37
N ALA A 294 -16.22 -55.89 11.80
CA ALA A 294 -17.63 -55.64 12.02
C ALA A 294 -17.95 -54.16 11.73
N THR A 295 -18.91 -54.00 10.83
CA THR A 295 -19.62 -52.78 10.44
C THR A 295 -20.14 -51.97 11.63
N GLY A 296 -19.95 -50.65 11.62
CA GLY A 296 -20.62 -49.75 12.55
C GLY A 296 -20.21 -48.29 12.38
N SER A 297 -21.18 -47.45 12.01
CA SER A 297 -21.05 -45.99 12.03
C SER A 297 -21.03 -45.49 13.47
N THR A 298 -20.02 -44.72 13.87
CA THR A 298 -20.08 -43.78 14.98
C THR A 298 -19.13 -42.61 14.74
N GLN A 299 -19.67 -41.39 14.78
CA GLN A 299 -18.90 -40.17 15.03
C GLN A 299 -18.29 -40.24 16.43
N GLU A 300 -16.98 -40.02 16.56
CA GLU A 300 -16.38 -39.55 17.80
C GLU A 300 -15.35 -38.47 17.52
N ALA A 301 -15.54 -37.33 18.18
CA ALA A 301 -14.59 -36.24 18.27
C ALA A 301 -13.39 -36.66 19.13
N VAL A 302 -12.17 -36.39 18.67
CA VAL A 302 -10.96 -36.58 19.48
C VAL A 302 -10.29 -35.23 19.70
N GLN A 303 -10.27 -34.82 20.97
CA GLN A 303 -9.48 -33.72 21.51
C GLN A 303 -7.99 -33.99 21.33
N ILE A 304 -7.25 -33.04 20.76
CA ILE A 304 -5.79 -33.10 20.69
C ILE A 304 -5.20 -32.38 21.91
N PHE A 305 -4.56 -33.15 22.79
CA PHE A 305 -3.69 -32.65 23.86
C PHE A 305 -2.31 -32.28 23.29
N VAL A 306 -1.83 -31.08 23.62
CA VAL A 306 -0.45 -30.63 23.31
C VAL A 306 0.46 -30.95 24.50
N PRO A 307 1.54 -31.73 24.35
CA PRO A 307 2.52 -31.91 25.41
C PRO A 307 3.54 -30.76 25.45
N VAL A 308 3.72 -30.19 26.64
CA VAL A 308 4.75 -29.20 26.97
C VAL A 308 6.11 -29.89 27.07
N ALA A 309 7.08 -29.46 26.27
CA ALA A 309 8.47 -29.88 26.39
C ALA A 309 9.18 -29.08 27.51
N LYS A 310 9.76 -29.78 28.48
CA LYS A 310 10.83 -29.29 29.35
C LYS A 310 12.12 -30.07 29.08
N LYS A 311 13.12 -29.39 28.53
CA LYS A 311 14.44 -29.21 29.15
C LYS A 311 15.20 -28.13 28.39
#